data_AF-A0A8J4H629-F1
#
_entry.id   AF-A0A8J4H629-F1
#
_cell.length_a   1.000
_cell.length_b   1.000
_cell.length_c   1.000
_cell.angle_alpha   90.00
_cell.angle_beta   90.00
_cell.angle_gamma   90.00
#
_symmetry.space_group_name_H-M   'P 1'
#
loop_
_entity.id
_entity.type
_entity.pdbx_description
1 polymer ?
#
loop_
_entity_poly.entity_id
_entity_poly.type
_entity_poly.pdbx_seq_one_letter_code
_entity_poly.pdbx_strand_id
1 'polypeptide(L)'
;MKALLLILVIVYVAGYCLIPYLYSRVLSPCFGWRFPSARFARTVYSLLSGRRAVALTFDDGPDPVYTPKLLDLLAANHISATFFVVGQRASRHPDLIRRIAAEGHEIGIHNYRHWPNWLLAPWSVDRHLQRTASMIHEQTGRWPKLYRPPWGLLNLADLFRSRYRHVLWSVMVNDWRAKAETVTAMQRQLSQHVADGSIIVLHDCGSTFGARPDAPRYMLEALEGWLRINRNKWTFVTLSEGIALDADRQSGEGGAPAVPCSRTQAVQPRPKSSARRRIRSAFAAAWLTWDSLVLHLLRICPIDSEQPFIQARVRPYTGKQALRLDDGTEVRKGDYIAEIHLNNRMIYSISQAYPSMMQLIVALLRRFQPGLPRLAAYIRKHPKAARIKAVYGVSLLHQPAERFGFTVLALPDGLFMRMTRWYLRLVQRLLQPGRPRLRRSRERLEPKIMAMSSNKLLHLYPDKKPGEFRQPQTKQKE
;
A
#
# COMPACT_ATOMS: atom_id res chain seq x y z
N MET A 1 -18.39 -15.67 16.35
CA MET A 1 -17.89 -16.22 15.07
C MET A 1 -17.79 -15.18 13.96
N LYS A 2 -18.85 -14.42 13.63
CA LYS A 2 -18.83 -13.43 12.52
C LYS A 2 -17.69 -12.38 12.61
N ALA A 3 -17.38 -11.85 13.79
CA ALA A 3 -16.29 -10.88 13.96
C ALA A 3 -14.88 -11.49 13.79
N LEU A 4 -14.67 -12.74 14.19
CA LEU A 4 -13.39 -13.44 14.01
C LEU A 4 -13.17 -13.76 12.52
N LEU A 5 -14.23 -14.20 11.83
CA LEU A 5 -14.20 -14.43 10.39
C LEU A 5 -13.88 -13.14 9.63
N LEU A 6 -14.51 -12.02 9.99
CA LEU A 6 -14.24 -10.72 9.39
C LEU A 6 -12.78 -10.28 9.60
N ILE A 7 -12.24 -10.46 10.81
CA ILE A 7 -10.83 -10.14 11.09
C ILE A 7 -9.90 -11.04 10.27
N LEU A 8 -10.19 -12.34 10.16
CA LEU A 8 -9.41 -13.26 9.35
C LEU A 8 -9.44 -12.88 7.87
N VAL A 9 -10.60 -12.47 7.34
CA VAL A 9 -10.72 -11.96 5.97
C VAL A 9 -9.93 -10.68 5.78
N ILE A 10 -9.99 -9.73 6.71
CA ILE A 10 -9.22 -8.48 6.63
C ILE A 10 -7.71 -8.77 6.68
N VAL A 11 -7.26 -9.63 7.59
CA VAL A 11 -5.85 -10.03 7.70
C VAL A 11 -5.41 -10.76 6.44
N TYR A 12 -6.25 -11.63 5.88
CA TYR A 12 -5.99 -12.31 4.62
C TYR A 12 -5.86 -11.30 3.48
N VAL A 13 -6.83 -10.41 3.26
CA VAL A 13 -6.78 -9.40 2.18
C VAL A 13 -5.59 -8.46 2.36
N ALA A 14 -5.32 -8.00 3.59
CA ALA A 14 -4.18 -7.12 3.86
C ALA A 14 -2.84 -7.83 3.60
N GLY A 15 -2.67 -9.06 4.11
CA GLY A 15 -1.43 -9.81 3.99
C GLY A 15 -1.18 -10.42 2.62
N TYR A 16 -2.22 -10.97 2.01
CA TYR A 16 -2.15 -11.69 0.74
C TYR A 16 -2.21 -10.77 -0.47
N CYS A 17 -2.94 -9.65 -0.40
CA CYS A 17 -3.16 -8.76 -1.54
C CYS A 17 -2.47 -7.40 -1.36
N LEU A 18 -2.78 -6.69 -0.27
CA LEU A 18 -2.39 -5.28 -0.12
C LEU A 18 -0.88 -5.11 0.11
N ILE A 19 -0.25 -5.94 0.95
CA ILE A 19 1.19 -5.86 1.22
C ILE A 19 2.03 -6.13 -0.04
N PRO A 20 1.80 -7.21 -0.81
CA PRO A 20 2.48 -7.44 -2.08
C PRO A 20 2.32 -6.29 -3.09
N TYR A 21 1.12 -5.74 -3.17
CA TYR A 21 0.83 -4.60 -4.05
C TYR A 21 1.53 -3.31 -3.61
N LEU A 22 1.49 -2.97 -2.32
CA LEU A 22 2.19 -1.79 -1.79
C LEU A 22 3.72 -1.95 -1.93
N TYR A 23 4.23 -3.16 -1.71
CA TYR A 23 5.62 -3.46 -1.95
C TYR A 23 5.98 -3.23 -3.43
N SER A 24 5.23 -3.82 -4.35
CA SER A 24 5.51 -3.69 -5.77
C SER A 24 5.32 -2.26 -6.28
N ARG A 25 4.31 -1.52 -5.85
CA ARG A 25 4.04 -0.18 -6.41
C ARG A 25 4.77 0.96 -5.71
N VAL A 26 5.11 0.81 -4.43
CA VAL A 26 5.64 1.92 -3.62
C VAL A 26 7.07 1.66 -3.18
N LEU A 27 7.38 0.45 -2.69
CA LEU A 27 8.69 0.18 -2.09
C LEU A 27 9.73 -0.24 -3.15
N SER A 28 9.38 -1.16 -4.04
CA SER A 28 10.30 -1.67 -5.07
C SER A 28 10.84 -0.58 -6.01
N PRO A 29 10.01 0.36 -6.53
CA PRO A 29 10.50 1.42 -7.42
C PRO A 29 11.30 2.50 -6.68
N CYS A 30 10.96 2.78 -5.41
CA CYS A 30 11.59 3.86 -4.64
C CYS A 30 12.95 3.48 -4.02
N PHE A 31 13.19 2.20 -3.77
CA PHE A 31 14.39 1.75 -3.05
C PHE A 31 15.45 1.13 -3.96
N GLY A 32 15.16 0.91 -5.24
CA GLY A 32 16.06 0.22 -6.16
C GLY A 32 16.53 -1.13 -5.60
N TRP A 33 17.57 -1.70 -6.18
CA TRP A 33 18.16 -3.01 -5.89
C TRP A 33 18.67 -3.23 -4.45
N ARG A 34 18.38 -2.32 -3.49
CA ARG A 34 18.94 -2.30 -2.12
C ARG A 34 18.20 -3.18 -1.11
N PHE A 35 17.36 -4.12 -1.55
CA PHE A 35 16.85 -5.19 -0.68
C PHE A 35 17.46 -6.55 -1.09
N PRO A 36 18.32 -7.15 -0.24
CA PRO A 36 19.13 -8.31 -0.58
C PRO A 36 18.35 -9.62 -0.39
N SER A 37 17.17 -9.72 -0.97
CA SER A 37 16.51 -11.03 -1.11
C SER A 37 16.21 -11.26 -2.58
N ALA A 38 16.96 -12.19 -3.20
CA ALA A 38 16.90 -12.54 -4.61
C ALA A 38 15.48 -12.89 -5.13
N ARG A 39 14.52 -13.14 -4.24
CA ARG A 39 13.12 -13.41 -4.56
C ARG A 39 12.28 -12.16 -4.82
N PHE A 40 12.62 -11.03 -4.20
CA PHE A 40 11.90 -9.76 -4.35
C PHE A 40 12.52 -8.82 -5.41
N ALA A 41 13.75 -9.11 -5.86
CA ALA A 41 14.42 -8.43 -6.97
C ALA A 41 13.93 -8.87 -8.36
N ARG A 42 12.86 -9.68 -8.42
CA ARG A 42 12.34 -10.28 -9.67
C ARG A 42 11.33 -9.42 -10.42
N THR A 43 10.98 -8.24 -9.91
CA THR A 43 10.01 -7.35 -10.57
C THR A 43 10.71 -6.21 -11.30
N VAL A 44 10.50 -6.13 -12.61
CA VAL A 44 11.08 -5.13 -13.50
C VAL A 44 10.02 -4.06 -13.82
N TYR A 45 10.37 -2.78 -13.66
CA TYR A 45 9.50 -1.62 -13.92
C TYR A 45 10.00 -0.77 -15.08
N SER A 46 11.32 -0.70 -15.23
CA SER A 46 12.04 -0.06 -16.30
C SER A 46 13.35 -0.83 -16.50
N LEU A 47 13.95 -0.67 -17.67
CA LEU A 47 15.32 -1.07 -17.96
C LEU A 47 16.28 0.03 -17.46
N LEU A 48 17.55 -0.30 -17.24
CA LEU A 48 18.62 0.64 -16.82
C LEU A 48 19.29 1.32 -18.03
N SER A 49 18.94 0.91 -19.24
CA SER A 49 19.53 1.32 -20.52
C SER A 49 20.01 2.78 -20.55
N GLY A 50 21.24 2.95 -21.04
CA GLY A 50 21.84 4.22 -21.46
C GLY A 50 22.07 4.27 -22.98
N ARG A 51 21.30 3.49 -23.75
CA ARG A 51 21.42 3.33 -25.21
C ARG A 51 20.15 3.75 -25.95
N ARG A 52 19.30 4.57 -25.33
CA ARG A 52 17.99 4.96 -25.86
C ARG A 52 17.17 3.72 -26.24
N ALA A 53 17.19 2.68 -25.40
CA ALA A 53 16.45 1.45 -25.63
C ALA A 53 15.09 1.50 -24.94
N VAL A 54 14.04 1.04 -25.61
CA VAL A 54 12.67 0.98 -25.07
C VAL A 54 12.04 -0.36 -25.44
N ALA A 55 11.18 -0.87 -24.57
CA ALA A 55 10.41 -2.09 -24.81
C ALA A 55 8.94 -1.76 -25.03
N LEU A 56 8.43 -2.05 -26.23
CA LEU A 56 7.00 -2.08 -26.48
C LEU A 56 6.43 -3.41 -25.98
N THR A 57 5.38 -3.32 -25.17
CA THR A 57 4.74 -4.51 -24.58
C THR A 57 3.23 -4.45 -24.79
N PHE A 58 2.66 -5.59 -25.16
CA PHE A 58 1.24 -5.71 -25.51
C PHE A 58 0.56 -6.75 -24.62
N ASP A 59 -0.49 -6.34 -23.92
CA ASP A 59 -1.27 -7.18 -23.00
C ASP A 59 -2.63 -7.55 -23.59
N ASP A 60 -3.26 -8.56 -23.00
CA ASP A 60 -4.65 -9.03 -23.22
C ASP A 60 -4.93 -9.87 -24.47
N GLY A 61 -4.05 -9.87 -25.46
CA GLY A 61 -4.14 -10.69 -26.67
C GLY A 61 -3.89 -12.20 -26.47
N PRO A 62 -3.86 -12.97 -27.57
CA PRO A 62 -4.09 -12.49 -28.94
C PRO A 62 -5.57 -12.25 -29.25
N ASP A 63 -5.82 -11.24 -30.06
CA ASP A 63 -7.10 -10.88 -30.67
C ASP A 63 -7.03 -11.15 -32.18
N PRO A 64 -7.98 -11.91 -32.76
CA PRO A 64 -7.92 -12.32 -34.16
C PRO A 64 -8.06 -11.18 -35.17
N VAL A 65 -8.54 -10.01 -34.75
CA VAL A 65 -8.72 -8.85 -35.64
C VAL A 65 -7.54 -7.88 -35.52
N TYR A 66 -7.09 -7.62 -34.29
CA TYR A 66 -6.13 -6.55 -34.02
C TYR A 66 -4.68 -7.04 -33.88
N THR A 67 -4.43 -8.23 -33.33
CA THR A 67 -3.06 -8.75 -33.22
C THR A 67 -2.40 -8.93 -34.60
N PRO A 68 -3.06 -9.43 -35.66
CA PRO A 68 -2.46 -9.49 -36.99
C PRO A 68 -2.01 -8.11 -37.52
N LYS A 69 -2.88 -7.09 -37.36
CA LYS A 69 -2.59 -5.72 -37.81
C LYS A 69 -1.44 -5.09 -37.02
N LEU A 70 -1.37 -5.41 -35.73
CA LEU A 70 -0.26 -4.99 -34.88
C LEU A 70 1.06 -5.62 -35.35
N LEU A 71 1.06 -6.92 -35.64
CA LEU A 71 2.23 -7.62 -36.16
C LEU A 71 2.69 -7.00 -37.49
N ASP A 72 1.76 -6.74 -38.41
CA ASP A 72 2.06 -6.07 -39.69
C ASP A 72 2.71 -4.69 -39.47
N LEU A 73 2.17 -3.90 -38.52
CA LEU A 73 2.73 -2.59 -38.17
C LEU A 73 4.14 -2.70 -37.58
N LEU A 74 4.38 -3.67 -36.71
CA LEU A 74 5.70 -3.90 -36.10
C LEU A 74 6.71 -4.38 -37.15
N ALA A 75 6.31 -5.29 -38.04
CA ALA A 75 7.12 -5.79 -39.14
C ALA A 75 7.51 -4.68 -40.11
N ALA A 76 6.55 -3.83 -40.52
CA ALA A 76 6.79 -2.67 -41.38
C ALA A 76 7.78 -1.65 -40.79
N ASN A 77 7.92 -1.64 -39.46
CA ASN A 77 8.86 -0.77 -38.75
C ASN A 77 10.13 -1.52 -38.29
N HIS A 78 10.29 -2.80 -38.62
CA HIS A 78 11.39 -3.64 -38.12
C HIS A 78 11.55 -3.56 -36.59
N ILE A 79 10.45 -3.75 -35.86
CA ILE A 79 10.42 -3.67 -34.40
C ILE A 79 10.15 -5.05 -33.81
N SER A 80 10.99 -5.48 -32.88
CA SER A 80 10.68 -6.58 -31.96
C SER A 80 10.01 -6.05 -30.68
N ALA A 81 9.05 -6.79 -30.16
CA ALA A 81 8.21 -6.40 -29.02
C ALA A 81 7.96 -7.60 -28.11
N THR A 82 7.30 -7.38 -26.97
CA THR A 82 6.92 -8.46 -26.04
C THR A 82 5.41 -8.53 -25.83
N PHE A 83 4.83 -9.70 -26.08
CA PHE A 83 3.39 -9.95 -25.95
C PHE A 83 3.09 -10.76 -24.68
N PHE A 84 2.34 -10.18 -23.75
CA PHE A 84 1.83 -10.88 -22.58
C PHE A 84 0.44 -11.44 -22.89
N VAL A 85 0.39 -12.73 -23.23
CA VAL A 85 -0.83 -13.37 -23.74
C VAL A 85 -1.70 -13.96 -22.63
N VAL A 86 -3.01 -13.84 -22.78
CA VAL A 86 -3.99 -14.53 -21.92
C VAL A 86 -4.16 -15.96 -22.45
N GLY A 87 -3.81 -16.95 -21.61
CA GLY A 87 -3.74 -18.35 -22.05
C GLY A 87 -5.01 -18.91 -22.68
N GLN A 88 -6.19 -18.51 -22.20
CA GLN A 88 -7.48 -18.93 -22.77
C GLN A 88 -7.68 -18.43 -24.21
N ARG A 89 -7.20 -17.23 -24.54
CA ARG A 89 -7.27 -16.67 -25.90
C ARG A 89 -6.22 -17.29 -26.80
N ALA A 90 -5.00 -17.39 -26.29
CA ALA A 90 -3.89 -18.01 -26.98
C ALA A 90 -4.20 -19.47 -27.38
N SER A 91 -4.89 -20.22 -26.51
CA SER A 91 -5.35 -21.59 -26.81
C SER A 91 -6.39 -21.65 -27.96
N ARG A 92 -7.11 -20.56 -28.23
CA ARG A 92 -8.08 -20.47 -29.32
C ARG A 92 -7.47 -19.97 -30.63
N HIS A 93 -6.30 -19.33 -30.57
CA HIS A 93 -5.59 -18.76 -31.71
C HIS A 93 -4.11 -19.20 -31.73
N PRO A 94 -3.84 -20.51 -31.80
CA PRO A 94 -2.47 -21.05 -31.78
C PRO A 94 -1.64 -20.60 -33.00
N ASP A 95 -2.30 -20.34 -34.12
CA ASP A 95 -1.74 -19.74 -35.33
C ASP A 95 -1.12 -18.36 -35.06
N LEU A 96 -1.81 -17.50 -34.30
CA LEU A 96 -1.28 -16.19 -33.91
C LEU A 96 -0.11 -16.32 -32.94
N ILE A 97 -0.14 -17.27 -32.01
CA ILE A 97 0.99 -17.52 -31.11
C ILE A 97 2.24 -17.95 -31.89
N ARG A 98 2.08 -18.83 -32.87
CA ARG A 98 3.17 -19.21 -33.78
C ARG A 98 3.68 -18.02 -34.59
N ARG A 99 2.77 -17.21 -35.13
CA ARG A 99 3.11 -16.01 -35.90
C ARG A 99 3.91 -15.00 -35.07
N ILE A 100 3.44 -14.68 -33.86
CA ILE A 100 4.15 -13.78 -32.92
C ILE A 100 5.59 -14.27 -32.69
N ALA A 101 5.77 -15.58 -32.44
CA ALA A 101 7.09 -16.15 -32.22
C ALA A 101 7.97 -16.18 -33.48
N ALA A 102 7.39 -16.50 -34.63
CA ALA A 102 8.10 -16.60 -35.92
C ALA A 102 8.59 -15.23 -36.41
N GLU A 103 7.85 -14.15 -36.12
CA GLU A 103 8.25 -12.77 -36.43
C GLU A 103 9.28 -12.19 -35.43
N GLY A 104 9.79 -13.01 -34.51
CA GLY A 104 10.88 -12.64 -33.61
C GLY A 104 10.46 -11.92 -32.33
N HIS A 105 9.16 -11.84 -32.05
CA HIS A 105 8.68 -11.23 -30.81
C HIS A 105 8.80 -12.18 -29.60
N GLU A 106 8.94 -11.60 -28.42
CA GLU A 106 8.95 -12.34 -27.16
C GLU A 106 7.52 -12.58 -26.66
N ILE A 107 7.25 -13.77 -26.10
CA ILE A 107 5.93 -14.11 -25.53
C ILE A 107 6.08 -14.36 -24.03
N GLY A 108 5.33 -13.57 -23.26
CA GLY A 108 5.18 -13.67 -21.81
C GLY A 108 3.79 -14.13 -21.40
N ILE A 109 3.64 -14.45 -20.12
CA ILE A 109 2.38 -14.93 -19.55
C ILE A 109 1.55 -13.73 -19.05
N HIS A 110 0.26 -13.67 -19.38
CA HIS A 110 -0.73 -12.77 -18.77
C HIS A 110 -1.86 -13.53 -18.06
N ASN A 111 -1.49 -14.56 -17.30
CA ASN A 111 -2.41 -15.49 -16.65
C ASN A 111 -3.18 -16.37 -17.69
N TYR A 112 -3.96 -17.36 -17.24
CA TYR A 112 -4.78 -18.18 -18.15
C TYR A 112 -6.12 -17.51 -18.44
N ARG A 113 -6.73 -16.91 -17.41
CA ARG A 113 -7.90 -16.04 -17.52
C ARG A 113 -7.50 -14.65 -17.02
N HIS A 114 -8.06 -13.61 -17.63
CA HIS A 114 -7.82 -12.22 -17.24
C HIS A 114 -8.61 -11.86 -15.96
N TRP A 115 -8.25 -12.49 -14.84
CA TRP A 115 -8.85 -12.29 -13.51
C TRP A 115 -7.83 -11.65 -12.56
N PRO A 116 -8.29 -10.78 -11.64
CA PRO A 116 -7.36 -10.10 -10.75
C PRO A 116 -6.81 -11.13 -9.77
N ASN A 117 -5.48 -11.21 -9.67
CA ASN A 117 -4.84 -12.21 -8.81
C ASN A 117 -5.25 -12.09 -7.33
N TRP A 118 -5.76 -10.93 -6.91
CA TRP A 118 -6.33 -10.74 -5.58
C TRP A 118 -7.53 -11.65 -5.29
N LEU A 119 -8.24 -12.11 -6.32
CA LEU A 119 -9.34 -13.07 -6.21
C LEU A 119 -8.88 -14.53 -6.39
N LEU A 120 -7.61 -14.76 -6.72
CA LEU A 120 -7.08 -16.09 -6.97
C LEU A 120 -6.44 -16.67 -5.71
N ALA A 121 -6.82 -17.90 -5.40
CA ALA A 121 -6.12 -18.70 -4.39
C ALA A 121 -4.69 -19.04 -4.85
N PRO A 122 -3.75 -19.31 -3.92
CA PRO A 122 -2.34 -19.51 -4.26
C PRO A 122 -2.07 -20.61 -5.30
N TRP A 123 -2.79 -21.73 -5.20
CA TRP A 123 -2.68 -22.85 -6.14
C TRP A 123 -3.30 -22.54 -7.51
N SER A 124 -4.30 -21.67 -7.55
CA SER A 124 -4.93 -21.25 -8.81
C SER A 124 -4.00 -20.39 -9.65
N VAL A 125 -3.22 -19.51 -9.01
CA VAL A 125 -2.17 -18.73 -9.70
C VAL A 125 -1.19 -19.67 -10.40
N ASP A 126 -0.57 -20.59 -9.65
CA ASP A 126 0.43 -21.51 -10.20
C ASP A 126 -0.15 -22.37 -11.34
N ARG A 127 -1.36 -22.91 -11.16
CA ARG A 127 -2.06 -23.68 -12.20
C ARG A 127 -2.28 -22.85 -13.47
N HIS A 128 -2.72 -21.60 -13.32
CA HIS A 128 -2.93 -20.73 -14.48
C HIS A 128 -1.61 -20.42 -15.19
N LEU A 129 -0.54 -20.14 -14.44
CA LEU A 129 0.78 -19.88 -15.02
C LEU A 129 1.35 -21.10 -15.74
N GLN A 130 1.28 -22.29 -15.14
CA GLN A 130 1.70 -23.53 -15.81
C GLN A 130 0.90 -23.77 -17.08
N ARG A 131 -0.43 -23.63 -17.03
CA ARG A 131 -1.29 -23.88 -18.19
C ARG A 131 -0.97 -22.95 -19.36
N THR A 132 -0.79 -21.66 -19.11
CA THR A 132 -0.38 -20.72 -20.16
C THR A 132 1.03 -21.02 -20.65
N ALA A 133 1.96 -21.39 -19.76
CA ALA A 133 3.33 -21.72 -20.15
C ALA A 133 3.43 -22.98 -21.03
N SER A 134 2.71 -24.05 -20.68
CA SER A 134 2.67 -25.27 -21.49
C SER A 134 2.13 -24.99 -22.87
N MET A 135 1.03 -24.23 -22.98
CA MET A 135 0.46 -23.85 -24.28
C MET A 135 1.46 -23.02 -25.10
N ILE A 136 2.16 -22.04 -24.51
CA ILE A 136 3.19 -21.27 -25.22
C ILE A 136 4.30 -22.22 -25.72
N HIS A 137 4.76 -23.14 -24.88
CA HIS A 137 5.80 -24.10 -25.24
C HIS A 137 5.35 -25.05 -26.35
N GLU A 138 4.13 -25.58 -26.28
CA GLU A 138 3.55 -26.45 -27.31
C GLU A 138 3.47 -25.76 -28.68
N GLN A 139 3.16 -24.46 -28.71
CA GLN A 139 3.05 -23.72 -29.96
C GLN A 139 4.39 -23.19 -30.49
N THR A 140 5.38 -22.94 -29.64
CA THR A 140 6.60 -22.21 -30.03
C THR A 140 7.90 -22.98 -29.82
N GLY A 141 7.86 -24.11 -29.11
CA GLY A 141 9.03 -24.84 -28.65
C GLY A 141 9.84 -24.11 -27.56
N ARG A 142 9.36 -22.97 -27.05
CA ARG A 142 10.08 -22.12 -26.09
C ARG A 142 9.27 -21.93 -24.80
N TRP A 143 9.94 -22.08 -23.66
CA TRP A 143 9.33 -21.76 -22.37
C TRP A 143 9.34 -20.26 -22.11
N PRO A 144 8.21 -19.64 -21.72
CA PRO A 144 8.18 -18.24 -21.35
C PRO A 144 9.00 -18.00 -20.08
N LYS A 145 9.70 -16.86 -20.02
CA LYS A 145 10.50 -16.45 -18.86
C LYS A 145 9.83 -15.33 -18.05
N LEU A 146 8.91 -14.61 -18.69
CA LEU A 146 8.31 -13.39 -18.19
C LEU A 146 6.83 -13.59 -17.85
N TYR A 147 6.40 -12.91 -16.79
CA TYR A 147 5.03 -12.92 -16.32
C TYR A 147 4.60 -11.50 -15.95
N ARG A 148 3.47 -11.05 -16.50
CA ARG A 148 2.79 -9.84 -16.07
C ARG A 148 1.44 -10.21 -15.47
N PRO A 149 1.16 -9.90 -14.19
CA PRO A 149 -0.15 -10.16 -13.60
C PRO A 149 -1.20 -9.20 -14.16
N PRO A 150 -2.45 -9.65 -14.38
CA PRO A 150 -3.58 -8.79 -14.75
C PRO A 150 -3.70 -7.56 -13.86
N TRP A 151 -3.91 -6.39 -14.47
CA TRP A 151 -3.92 -5.06 -13.83
C TRP A 151 -2.64 -4.68 -13.04
N GLY A 152 -1.57 -5.46 -13.16
CA GLY A 152 -0.38 -5.31 -12.31
C GLY A 152 -0.64 -5.61 -10.83
N LEU A 153 -1.71 -6.34 -10.51
CA LEU A 153 -2.10 -6.69 -9.14
C LEU A 153 -1.40 -7.97 -8.72
N LEU A 154 -0.30 -7.84 -7.97
CA LEU A 154 0.41 -8.98 -7.37
C LEU A 154 -0.25 -9.39 -6.05
N ASN A 155 -0.21 -10.67 -5.75
CA ASN A 155 -0.49 -11.26 -4.44
C ASN A 155 0.74 -11.98 -3.87
N LEU A 156 0.60 -12.59 -2.69
CA LEU A 156 1.72 -13.28 -2.03
C LEU A 156 2.16 -14.54 -2.80
N ALA A 157 1.23 -15.24 -3.45
CA ALA A 157 1.58 -16.41 -4.27
C ALA A 157 2.43 -16.02 -5.48
N ASP A 158 2.16 -14.87 -6.10
CA ASP A 158 3.01 -14.36 -7.18
C ASP A 158 4.46 -14.18 -6.70
N LEU A 159 4.65 -13.52 -5.55
CA LEU A 159 5.99 -13.23 -5.04
C LEU A 159 6.77 -14.48 -4.59
N PHE A 160 6.09 -15.49 -4.05
CA PHE A 160 6.75 -16.64 -3.41
C PHE A 160 6.68 -17.94 -4.21
N ARG A 161 5.73 -18.09 -5.13
CA ARG A 161 5.52 -19.33 -5.90
C ARG A 161 5.82 -19.18 -7.38
N SER A 162 5.70 -17.98 -7.94
CA SER A 162 6.05 -17.77 -9.35
C SER A 162 7.54 -17.97 -9.57
N ARG A 163 7.87 -18.84 -10.54
CA ARG A 163 9.25 -19.03 -11.03
C ARG A 163 9.66 -18.00 -12.09
N TYR A 164 8.69 -17.25 -12.61
CA TYR A 164 8.87 -16.30 -13.70
C TYR A 164 9.36 -14.95 -13.20
N ARG A 165 10.00 -14.18 -14.07
CA ARG A 165 10.35 -12.79 -13.78
C ARG A 165 9.10 -11.93 -13.95
N HIS A 166 8.76 -11.15 -12.92
CA HIS A 166 7.61 -10.26 -12.95
C HIS A 166 7.95 -9.00 -13.74
N VAL A 167 7.06 -8.60 -14.66
CA VAL A 167 7.25 -7.38 -15.45
C VAL A 167 6.04 -6.49 -15.29
N LEU A 168 6.27 -5.27 -14.83
CA LEU A 168 5.29 -4.18 -14.82
C LEU A 168 5.69 -3.18 -15.91
N TRP A 169 5.47 -1.89 -15.70
CA TRP A 169 5.70 -0.86 -16.71
C TRP A 169 6.07 0.46 -16.08
N SER A 170 6.76 1.30 -16.86
CA SER A 170 7.08 2.69 -16.51
C SER A 170 6.16 3.67 -17.22
N VAL A 171 5.63 3.32 -18.39
CA VAL A 171 4.75 4.17 -19.20
C VAL A 171 3.46 3.44 -19.55
N MET A 172 2.33 4.08 -19.30
CA MET A 172 0.98 3.63 -19.68
C MET A 172 0.16 4.84 -20.11
N VAL A 173 -0.54 4.73 -21.25
CA VAL A 173 -1.33 5.83 -21.83
C VAL A 173 -2.85 5.59 -21.81
N ASN A 174 -3.29 4.56 -21.09
CA ASN A 174 -4.71 4.18 -20.96
C ASN A 174 -5.42 3.89 -22.29
N ASP A 175 -4.68 3.30 -23.22
CA ASP A 175 -5.13 2.89 -24.55
C ASP A 175 -6.33 1.93 -24.52
N TRP A 176 -6.46 1.08 -23.50
CA TRP A 176 -7.63 0.23 -23.27
C TRP A 176 -8.96 0.99 -23.10
N ARG A 177 -8.92 2.31 -22.83
CA ARG A 177 -10.10 3.20 -22.79
C ARG A 177 -10.22 4.08 -24.03
N ALA A 178 -9.38 3.87 -25.03
CA ALA A 178 -9.26 4.77 -26.17
C ALA A 178 -10.55 4.85 -26.98
N LYS A 179 -10.74 6.06 -27.52
CA LYS A 179 -11.74 6.44 -28.52
C LYS A 179 -11.06 7.37 -29.54
N ALA A 180 -11.71 7.64 -30.68
CA ALA A 180 -11.14 8.47 -31.75
C ALA A 180 -10.50 9.78 -31.24
N GLU A 181 -11.20 10.51 -30.37
CA GLU A 181 -10.76 11.79 -29.78
C GLU A 181 -9.47 11.70 -28.95
N THR A 182 -9.12 10.50 -28.46
CA THR A 182 -7.98 10.29 -27.55
C THR A 182 -6.67 9.95 -28.28
N VAL A 183 -6.71 9.68 -29.59
CA VAL A 183 -5.54 9.24 -30.38
C VAL A 183 -4.38 10.25 -30.26
N THR A 184 -4.64 11.52 -30.54
CA THR A 184 -3.62 12.60 -30.44
C THR A 184 -3.12 12.78 -29.02
N ALA A 185 -4.00 12.62 -28.01
CA ALA A 185 -3.61 12.72 -26.61
C ALA A 185 -2.65 11.58 -26.22
N MET A 186 -2.91 10.35 -26.68
CA MET A 186 -2.03 9.20 -26.45
C MET A 186 -0.66 9.40 -27.12
N GLN A 187 -0.61 9.86 -28.37
CA GLN A 187 0.65 10.18 -29.06
C GLN A 187 1.49 11.22 -28.31
N ARG A 188 0.83 12.27 -27.80
CA ARG A 188 1.47 13.28 -26.96
C ARG A 188 1.98 12.68 -25.65
N GLN A 189 1.19 11.85 -24.98
CA GLN A 189 1.60 11.19 -23.73
C GLN A 189 2.79 10.25 -23.95
N LEU A 190 2.79 9.45 -25.02
CA LEU A 190 3.94 8.62 -25.39
C LEU A 190 5.19 9.49 -25.59
N SER A 191 5.07 10.59 -26.34
CA SER A 191 6.20 11.50 -26.59
C SER A 191 6.72 12.20 -25.33
N GLN A 192 5.85 12.45 -24.34
CA GLN A 192 6.21 13.12 -23.09
C GLN A 192 6.82 12.19 -22.03
N HIS A 193 6.37 10.94 -21.97
CA HIS A 193 6.70 10.04 -20.87
C HIS A 193 7.70 8.94 -21.26
N VAL A 194 7.84 8.62 -22.55
CA VAL A 194 8.84 7.65 -23.00
C VAL A 194 10.24 8.25 -22.86
N ALA A 195 11.04 7.59 -22.03
CA ALA A 195 12.45 7.86 -21.80
C ALA A 195 13.29 6.60 -22.02
N ASP A 196 14.61 6.74 -22.01
CA ASP A 196 15.52 5.60 -22.07
C ASP A 196 15.20 4.57 -20.96
N GLY A 197 15.17 3.30 -21.34
CA GLY A 197 14.79 2.18 -20.49
C GLY A 197 13.29 2.04 -20.25
N SER A 198 12.43 2.75 -20.98
CA SER A 198 10.98 2.63 -20.76
C SER A 198 10.44 1.26 -21.15
N ILE A 199 9.59 0.72 -20.28
CA ILE A 199 8.70 -0.39 -20.58
C ILE A 199 7.30 0.19 -20.80
N ILE A 200 6.85 0.19 -22.04
CA ILE A 200 5.60 0.79 -22.49
C ILE A 200 4.56 -0.32 -22.56
N VAL A 201 3.46 -0.19 -21.81
CA VAL A 201 2.33 -1.12 -21.88
C VAL A 201 1.19 -0.55 -22.74
N LEU A 202 0.77 -1.36 -23.70
CA LEU A 202 -0.36 -1.18 -24.61
C LEU A 202 -1.16 -2.49 -24.65
N HIS A 203 -2.34 -2.48 -25.27
CA HIS A 203 -3.29 -3.59 -25.26
C HIS A 203 -3.79 -3.86 -26.68
N ASP A 204 -3.60 -5.08 -27.16
CA ASP A 204 -4.02 -5.52 -28.49
C ASP A 204 -5.40 -6.20 -28.49
N CYS A 205 -6.09 -6.24 -27.33
CA CYS A 205 -7.43 -6.78 -27.21
C CYS A 205 -8.38 -5.87 -26.40
N GLY A 206 -9.59 -5.65 -26.93
CA GLY A 206 -10.61 -4.77 -26.33
C GLY A 206 -11.72 -5.48 -25.56
N SER A 207 -11.65 -6.81 -25.42
CA SER A 207 -12.72 -7.63 -24.83
C SER A 207 -12.42 -8.12 -23.40
N THR A 208 -11.41 -7.57 -22.74
CA THR A 208 -11.14 -7.79 -21.31
C THR A 208 -11.98 -6.86 -20.44
N PHE A 209 -12.18 -7.23 -19.17
CA PHE A 209 -13.05 -6.47 -18.26
C PHE A 209 -12.52 -5.04 -18.05
N GLY A 210 -13.33 -4.06 -18.44
CA GLY A 210 -13.03 -2.63 -18.33
C GLY A 210 -12.47 -2.01 -19.63
N ALA A 211 -11.98 -2.82 -20.58
CA ALA A 211 -11.55 -2.34 -21.88
C ALA A 211 -12.75 -1.99 -22.78
N ARG A 212 -12.55 -1.03 -23.68
CA ARG A 212 -13.54 -0.77 -24.73
C ARG A 212 -13.29 -1.72 -25.92
N PRO A 213 -14.34 -2.25 -26.56
CA PRO A 213 -14.18 -3.17 -27.70
C PRO A 213 -13.35 -2.59 -28.86
N ASP A 214 -13.51 -1.29 -29.12
CA ASP A 214 -12.86 -0.54 -30.20
C ASP A 214 -11.49 0.03 -29.83
N ALA A 215 -11.07 -0.08 -28.56
CA ALA A 215 -9.82 0.49 -28.07
C ALA A 215 -8.57 0.06 -28.85
N PRO A 216 -8.37 -1.23 -29.22
CA PRO A 216 -7.17 -1.66 -29.93
C PRO A 216 -7.01 -0.97 -31.29
N ARG A 217 -8.11 -0.61 -31.96
CA ARG A 217 -8.07 0.17 -33.20
C ARG A 217 -7.38 1.52 -32.97
N TYR A 218 -7.84 2.27 -31.97
CA TYR A 218 -7.31 3.60 -31.68
C TYR A 218 -5.91 3.55 -31.06
N MET A 219 -5.59 2.46 -30.34
CA MET A 219 -4.23 2.15 -29.91
C MET A 219 -3.30 2.02 -31.12
N LEU A 220 -3.69 1.24 -32.15
CA LEU A 220 -2.92 1.09 -33.38
C LEU A 220 -2.71 2.42 -34.11
N GLU A 221 -3.78 3.20 -34.30
CA GLU A 221 -3.72 4.52 -34.93
C GLU A 221 -2.76 5.46 -34.17
N ALA A 222 -2.80 5.44 -32.83
CA ALA A 222 -1.89 6.22 -32.00
C ALA A 222 -0.45 5.74 -32.07
N LEU A 223 -0.23 4.42 -32.01
CA LEU A 223 1.09 3.82 -32.08
C LEU A 223 1.75 4.09 -33.43
N GLU A 224 1.03 3.92 -34.53
CA GLU A 224 1.54 4.20 -35.88
C GLU A 224 1.99 5.66 -36.00
N GLY A 225 1.15 6.62 -35.61
CA GLY A 225 1.52 8.03 -35.68
C GLY A 225 2.69 8.39 -34.74
N TRP A 226 2.80 7.74 -33.58
CA TRP A 226 3.95 7.94 -32.70
C TRP A 226 5.24 7.35 -33.28
N LEU A 227 5.18 6.15 -33.87
CA LEU A 227 6.33 5.49 -34.51
C LEU A 227 6.84 6.29 -35.71
N ARG A 228 5.94 6.85 -36.53
CA ARG A 228 6.31 7.70 -37.68
C ARG A 228 7.29 8.81 -37.31
N ILE A 229 7.18 9.37 -36.10
CA ILE A 229 8.02 10.48 -35.61
C ILE A 229 9.21 9.98 -34.78
N ASN A 230 9.05 8.87 -34.05
CA ASN A 230 9.99 8.47 -33.00
C ASN A 230 10.75 7.17 -33.29
N ARG A 231 10.47 6.49 -34.41
CA ARG A 231 11.09 5.20 -34.74
C ARG A 231 12.61 5.23 -34.75
N ASN A 232 13.21 6.29 -35.31
CA ASN A 232 14.66 6.46 -35.41
C ASN A 232 15.29 7.03 -34.13
N LYS A 233 14.47 7.39 -33.13
CA LYS A 233 14.94 7.96 -31.86
C LYS A 233 15.21 6.91 -30.79
N TRP A 234 14.72 5.70 -30.97
CA TRP A 234 14.76 4.65 -29.98
C TRP A 234 15.20 3.32 -30.60
N THR A 235 15.97 2.56 -29.83
CA THR A 235 16.24 1.16 -30.12
C THR A 235 15.14 0.34 -29.47
N PHE A 236 14.35 -0.37 -30.28
CA PHE A 236 13.29 -1.22 -29.75
C PHE A 236 13.86 -2.59 -29.43
N VAL A 237 13.64 -3.04 -28.19
CA VAL A 237 14.13 -4.32 -27.69
C VAL A 237 12.99 -5.12 -27.09
N THR A 238 13.10 -6.45 -27.14
CA THR A 238 12.31 -7.32 -26.28
C THR A 238 12.73 -7.13 -24.82
N LEU A 239 11.87 -7.54 -23.88
CA LEU A 239 12.17 -7.39 -22.47
C LEU A 239 13.37 -8.24 -22.04
N SER A 240 13.49 -9.47 -22.53
CA SER A 240 14.66 -10.31 -22.24
C SER A 240 15.96 -9.71 -22.77
N GLU A 241 15.98 -9.13 -23.97
CA GLU A 241 17.15 -8.42 -24.51
C GLU A 241 17.52 -7.21 -23.66
N GLY A 242 16.54 -6.36 -23.34
CA GLY A 242 16.75 -5.19 -22.49
C GLY A 242 17.28 -5.56 -21.10
N ILE A 243 16.76 -6.63 -20.52
CA ILE A 243 17.20 -7.15 -19.22
C ILE A 243 18.62 -7.72 -19.28
N ALA A 244 19.00 -8.38 -20.38
CA ALA A 244 20.35 -8.91 -20.55
C ALA A 244 21.38 -7.78 -20.68
N LEU A 245 21.06 -6.74 -21.47
CA LEU A 245 21.88 -5.54 -21.60
C LEU A 245 22.15 -4.84 -20.27
N ASP A 246 21.15 -4.82 -19.38
CA ASP A 246 21.28 -4.27 -18.03
C ASP A 246 22.21 -5.11 -17.13
N ALA A 247 22.16 -6.43 -17.27
CA ALA A 247 22.98 -7.35 -16.49
C ALA A 247 24.47 -7.26 -16.87
N ASP A 248 24.78 -7.22 -18.16
CA ASP A 248 26.14 -7.11 -18.68
C ASP A 248 26.83 -5.83 -18.19
N ARG A 249 26.08 -4.72 -18.14
CA ARG A 249 26.57 -3.44 -17.62
C ARG A 249 26.94 -3.51 -16.15
N GLN A 250 26.14 -4.20 -15.34
CA GLN A 250 26.42 -4.36 -13.91
C GLN A 250 27.62 -5.29 -13.65
N SER A 251 27.85 -6.29 -14.49
CA SER A 251 29.04 -7.16 -14.38
C SER A 251 30.31 -6.52 -14.93
N GLY A 252 30.20 -5.59 -15.89
CA GLY A 252 31.35 -4.89 -16.48
C GLY A 252 31.95 -3.78 -15.62
N GLU A 253 31.24 -3.28 -14.61
CA GLU A 253 31.73 -2.25 -13.67
C GLU A 253 32.51 -2.83 -12.47
N GLY A 254 33.42 -3.77 -12.75
CA GLY A 254 34.46 -4.23 -11.84
C GLY A 254 35.75 -3.40 -12.00
N GLY A 255 35.76 -2.17 -11.44
CA GLY A 255 36.99 -1.40 -11.23
C GLY A 255 37.27 -0.25 -12.21
N ALA A 256 36.78 0.95 -11.89
CA ALA A 256 37.48 2.24 -12.09
C ALA A 256 36.71 3.36 -11.36
N PRO A 257 37.41 4.35 -10.77
CA PRO A 257 36.80 5.32 -9.86
C PRO A 257 35.92 6.33 -10.60
N ALA A 258 35.00 6.93 -9.85
CA ALA A 258 34.21 8.08 -10.29
C ALA A 258 35.13 9.15 -10.90
N VAL A 259 35.01 9.38 -12.22
CA VAL A 259 35.69 10.48 -12.88
C VAL A 259 35.01 11.80 -12.44
N PRO A 260 35.78 12.75 -11.90
CA PRO A 260 35.26 14.05 -11.49
C PRO A 260 35.12 14.96 -12.72
N CYS A 261 33.92 15.45 -12.97
CA CYS A 261 33.73 16.54 -13.93
C CYS A 261 33.58 17.87 -13.16
N SER A 262 34.41 18.81 -13.60
CA SER A 262 34.80 20.10 -13.06
C SER A 262 33.66 21.11 -12.74
N ARG A 263 33.89 21.94 -11.71
CA ARG A 263 33.39 23.34 -11.59
C ARG A 263 33.65 24.06 -12.92
N THR A 264 32.75 24.84 -13.52
CA THR A 264 32.06 26.05 -13.04
C THR A 264 30.97 26.35 -14.08
N GLN A 265 29.72 26.61 -13.73
CA GLN A 265 29.17 27.97 -13.55
C GLN A 265 27.87 27.89 -12.74
N ALA A 266 27.66 28.90 -11.91
CA ALA A 266 26.59 28.98 -10.92
C ALA A 266 25.20 28.95 -11.56
N VAL A 267 24.42 27.90 -11.26
CA VAL A 267 22.96 27.93 -11.34
C VAL A 267 22.42 27.46 -9.99
N GLN A 268 21.58 28.29 -9.40
CA GLN A 268 21.11 28.21 -8.01
C GLN A 268 20.48 26.85 -7.64
N PRO A 269 20.59 26.40 -6.37
CA PRO A 269 20.02 25.13 -5.94
C PRO A 269 18.48 25.23 -5.86
N ARG A 270 17.78 24.42 -6.67
CA ARG A 270 16.33 24.14 -6.48
C ARG A 270 16.11 23.07 -5.38
N PRO A 271 15.00 23.15 -4.61
CA PRO A 271 14.94 22.62 -3.25
C PRO A 271 14.55 21.13 -3.17
N LYS A 272 15.30 20.34 -2.37
CA LYS A 272 15.05 18.90 -2.09
C LYS A 272 13.89 18.63 -1.08
N SER A 273 12.86 19.47 -1.01
CA SER A 273 11.83 19.39 0.06
C SER A 273 10.37 19.18 -0.37
N SER A 274 10.04 19.13 -1.67
CA SER A 274 8.63 19.06 -2.12
C SER A 274 8.11 17.63 -2.34
N ALA A 275 8.84 16.76 -3.04
CA ALA A 275 8.36 15.42 -3.41
C ALA A 275 8.19 14.48 -2.20
N ARG A 276 9.18 14.46 -1.28
CA ARG A 276 9.08 13.71 -0.02
C ARG A 276 7.93 14.21 0.85
N ARG A 277 7.63 15.52 0.84
CA ARG A 277 6.50 16.10 1.58
C ARG A 277 5.16 15.68 0.96
N ARG A 278 5.05 15.64 -0.37
CA ARG A 278 3.84 15.15 -1.10
C ARG A 278 3.56 13.66 -0.90
N ILE A 279 4.58 12.81 -0.94
CA ILE A 279 4.43 11.36 -0.67
C ILE A 279 3.99 11.13 0.78
N ARG A 280 4.56 11.88 1.72
CA ARG A 280 4.18 11.83 3.15
C ARG A 280 2.75 12.29 3.37
N SER A 281 2.32 13.38 2.73
CA SER A 281 0.94 13.85 2.85
C SER A 281 -0.05 12.86 2.24
N ALA A 282 0.29 12.21 1.11
CA ALA A 282 -0.55 11.19 0.49
C ALA A 282 -0.68 9.93 1.37
N PHE A 283 0.42 9.47 1.98
CA PHE A 283 0.39 8.32 2.88
C PHE A 283 -0.36 8.62 4.19
N ALA A 284 -0.17 9.81 4.76
CA ALA A 284 -0.94 10.27 5.91
C ALA A 284 -2.44 10.38 5.59
N ALA A 285 -2.80 10.92 4.42
CA ALA A 285 -4.19 10.98 3.97
C ALA A 285 -4.80 9.58 3.83
N ALA A 286 -4.09 8.63 3.20
CA ALA A 286 -4.54 7.25 3.08
C ALA A 286 -4.74 6.57 4.44
N TRP A 287 -3.83 6.79 5.39
CA TRP A 287 -3.96 6.28 6.77
C TRP A 287 -5.15 6.90 7.51
N LEU A 288 -5.38 8.21 7.40
CA LEU A 288 -6.51 8.89 8.03
C LEU A 288 -7.86 8.49 7.40
N THR A 289 -7.89 8.16 6.11
CA THR A 289 -9.07 7.60 5.44
C THR A 289 -9.35 6.18 5.91
N TRP A 290 -8.31 5.34 6.01
CA TRP A 290 -8.42 3.99 6.59
C TRP A 290 -8.91 4.04 8.04
N ASP A 291 -8.35 4.92 8.86
CA ASP A 291 -8.77 5.09 10.26
C ASP A 291 -10.25 5.48 10.36
N SER A 292 -10.72 6.42 9.54
CA SER A 292 -12.14 6.78 9.49
C SER A 292 -13.04 5.62 9.06
N LEU A 293 -12.59 4.80 8.10
CA LEU A 293 -13.32 3.61 7.67
C LEU A 293 -13.39 2.55 8.78
N VAL A 294 -12.30 2.33 9.52
CA VAL A 294 -12.25 1.41 10.67
C VAL A 294 -13.17 1.91 11.78
N LEU A 295 -13.13 3.20 12.13
CA LEU A 295 -13.99 3.78 13.16
C LEU A 295 -15.48 3.67 12.79
N HIS A 296 -15.81 3.88 11.51
CA HIS A 296 -17.16 3.72 10.99
C HIS A 296 -17.64 2.25 11.05
N LEU A 297 -16.81 1.31 10.58
CA LEU A 297 -17.10 -0.13 10.64
C LEU A 297 -17.25 -0.65 12.08
N LEU A 298 -16.49 -0.08 13.01
CA LEU A 298 -16.52 -0.44 14.43
C LEU A 298 -17.58 0.32 15.25
N ARG A 299 -18.38 1.18 14.61
CA ARG A 299 -19.41 2.05 15.20
C ARG A 299 -18.89 2.84 16.42
N ILE A 300 -17.67 3.36 16.30
CA ILE A 300 -17.06 4.21 17.33
C ILE A 300 -17.57 5.63 17.11
N CYS A 301 -18.24 6.20 18.12
CA CYS A 301 -18.84 7.52 18.02
C CYS A 301 -17.97 8.56 18.72
N PRO A 302 -17.83 9.77 18.16
CA PRO A 302 -17.26 10.89 18.90
C PRO A 302 -18.17 11.21 20.08
N ILE A 303 -17.57 11.46 21.23
CA ILE A 303 -18.30 11.85 22.45
C ILE A 303 -18.74 13.32 22.40
N ASP A 304 -18.12 14.09 21.51
CA ASP A 304 -18.32 15.52 21.35
C ASP A 304 -18.23 15.90 19.86
N SER A 305 -19.17 16.72 19.39
CA SER A 305 -19.23 17.24 18.02
C SER A 305 -18.27 18.40 17.77
N GLU A 306 -17.93 19.19 18.80
CA GLU A 306 -17.10 20.39 18.63
C GLU A 306 -15.60 20.07 18.59
N GLN A 307 -15.13 19.18 19.45
CA GLN A 307 -13.72 18.82 19.56
C GLN A 307 -13.52 17.32 19.86
N PRO A 308 -13.72 16.42 18.87
CA PRO A 308 -13.81 14.98 19.05
C PRO A 308 -12.43 14.34 19.31
N PHE A 309 -11.76 14.69 20.40
CA PHE A 309 -10.46 14.11 20.77
C PHE A 309 -10.61 12.70 21.35
N ILE A 310 -11.61 12.50 22.22
CA ILE A 310 -11.97 11.20 22.78
C ILE A 310 -13.21 10.69 22.03
N GLN A 311 -13.13 9.45 21.58
CA GLN A 311 -14.21 8.70 20.98
C GLN A 311 -14.46 7.47 21.86
N ALA A 312 -15.71 7.01 21.93
CA ALA A 312 -16.03 5.82 22.72
C ALA A 312 -17.05 4.92 22.03
N ARG A 313 -17.02 3.66 22.43
CA ARG A 313 -18.08 2.69 22.15
C ARG A 313 -18.35 1.83 23.37
N VAL A 314 -19.59 1.40 23.55
CA VAL A 314 -19.97 0.49 24.64
C VAL A 314 -20.07 -0.93 24.09
N ARG A 315 -19.30 -1.86 24.67
CA ARG A 315 -19.30 -3.27 24.23
C ARG A 315 -19.02 -4.23 25.39
N PRO A 316 -19.38 -5.52 25.28
CA PRO A 316 -18.93 -6.53 26.24
C PRO A 316 -17.41 -6.71 26.17
N TYR A 317 -16.78 -6.85 27.33
CA TYR A 317 -15.37 -7.14 27.47
C TYR A 317 -15.07 -8.55 26.95
N THR A 318 -14.07 -8.67 26.09
CA THR A 318 -13.70 -9.93 25.42
C THR A 318 -12.33 -10.46 25.82
N GLY A 319 -11.67 -9.84 26.80
CA GLY A 319 -10.37 -10.30 27.28
C GLY A 319 -10.47 -11.64 28.01
N LYS A 320 -9.39 -12.42 27.93
CA LYS A 320 -9.31 -13.74 28.59
C LYS A 320 -9.05 -13.62 30.10
N GLN A 321 -8.30 -12.60 30.51
CA GLN A 321 -7.96 -12.33 31.90
C GLN A 321 -8.92 -11.27 32.46
N ALA A 322 -9.33 -11.42 33.72
CA ALA A 322 -10.11 -10.39 34.40
C ALA A 322 -9.22 -9.16 34.66
N LEU A 323 -9.76 -7.96 34.49
CA LEU A 323 -9.06 -6.73 34.84
C LEU A 323 -9.39 -6.39 36.29
N ARG A 324 -8.37 -6.36 37.15
CA ARG A 324 -8.50 -5.88 38.53
C ARG A 324 -8.07 -4.42 38.58
N LEU A 325 -9.01 -3.55 38.95
CA LEU A 325 -8.79 -2.11 39.06
C LEU A 325 -8.38 -1.75 40.49
N ASP A 326 -7.78 -0.57 40.64
CA ASP A 326 -7.24 -0.10 41.93
C ASP A 326 -8.30 0.14 43.02
N ASP A 327 -9.55 0.37 42.63
CA ASP A 327 -10.69 0.52 43.52
C ASP A 327 -11.38 -0.80 43.89
N GLY A 328 -10.75 -1.94 43.55
CA GLY A 328 -11.29 -3.28 43.80
C GLY A 328 -12.30 -3.76 42.76
N THR A 329 -12.66 -2.93 41.77
CA THR A 329 -13.57 -3.35 40.70
C THR A 329 -12.91 -4.43 39.83
N GLU A 330 -13.61 -5.56 39.62
CA GLU A 330 -13.16 -6.63 38.71
C GLU A 330 -14.03 -6.69 37.45
N VAL A 331 -13.40 -6.55 36.29
CA VAL A 331 -14.05 -6.63 34.97
C VAL A 331 -13.78 -8.00 34.36
N ARG A 332 -14.84 -8.78 34.15
CA ARG A 332 -14.77 -10.15 33.59
C ARG A 332 -15.32 -10.19 32.17
N LYS A 333 -14.99 -11.26 31.45
CA LYS A 333 -15.49 -11.48 30.08
C LYS A 333 -17.02 -11.44 30.07
N GLY A 334 -17.59 -10.59 29.21
CA GLY A 334 -19.03 -10.36 29.11
C GLY A 334 -19.54 -9.10 29.81
N ASP A 335 -18.78 -8.53 30.76
CA ASP A 335 -19.13 -7.26 31.39
C ASP A 335 -19.09 -6.11 30.38
N TYR A 336 -20.01 -5.16 30.47
CA TYR A 336 -20.00 -4.02 29.56
C TYR A 336 -18.91 -3.02 29.96
N ILE A 337 -18.14 -2.59 28.97
CA ILE A 337 -17.10 -1.57 29.11
C ILE A 337 -17.32 -0.46 28.09
N ALA A 338 -16.93 0.76 28.46
CA ALA A 338 -16.79 1.88 27.56
C ALA A 338 -15.36 1.88 27.01
N GLU A 339 -15.19 1.41 25.77
CA GLU A 339 -13.90 1.38 25.11
C GLU A 339 -13.57 2.75 24.50
N ILE A 340 -12.48 3.37 24.94
CA ILE A 340 -12.04 4.69 24.49
C ILE A 340 -10.98 4.60 23.39
N HIS A 341 -11.14 5.46 22.40
CA HIS A 341 -10.22 5.66 21.28
C HIS A 341 -9.86 7.14 21.18
N LEU A 342 -8.59 7.44 20.93
CA LEU A 342 -8.15 8.80 20.65
C LEU A 342 -8.23 9.07 19.15
N ASN A 343 -8.69 10.26 18.76
CA ASN A 343 -8.83 10.63 17.37
C ASN A 343 -7.46 10.81 16.70
N ASN A 344 -7.10 9.87 15.82
CA ASN A 344 -5.79 9.85 15.17
C ASN A 344 -5.58 11.03 14.20
N ARG A 345 -6.64 11.64 13.63
CA ARG A 345 -6.52 12.89 12.84
C ARG A 345 -6.03 14.05 13.71
N MET A 346 -6.56 14.16 14.92
CA MET A 346 -6.16 15.19 15.89
C MET A 346 -4.75 14.93 16.42
N ILE A 347 -4.39 13.68 16.71
CA ILE A 347 -3.03 13.33 17.13
C ILE A 347 -2.03 13.69 16.03
N TYR A 348 -2.36 13.40 14.77
CA TYR A 348 -1.52 13.76 13.64
C TYR A 348 -1.38 15.28 13.49
N SER A 349 -2.46 16.06 13.54
CA SER A 349 -2.37 17.52 13.44
C SER A 349 -1.54 18.14 14.58
N ILE A 350 -1.73 17.68 15.82
CA ILE A 350 -0.93 18.12 16.98
C ILE A 350 0.55 17.74 16.80
N SER A 351 0.86 16.57 16.24
CA SER A 351 2.24 16.15 15.96
C SER A 351 2.97 17.03 14.93
N GLN A 352 2.23 17.67 14.02
CA GLN A 352 2.83 18.64 13.08
C GLN A 352 3.21 19.94 13.77
N ALA A 353 2.49 20.33 14.84
CA ALA A 353 2.72 21.56 15.58
C ALA A 353 3.84 21.44 16.64
N TYR A 354 4.08 20.24 17.19
CA TYR A 354 5.04 20.02 18.27
C TYR A 354 6.16 19.05 17.88
N PRO A 355 7.38 19.54 17.59
CA PRO A 355 8.47 18.72 17.08
C PRO A 355 9.16 17.84 18.14
N SER A 356 8.92 18.08 19.42
CA SER A 356 9.46 17.27 20.53
C SER A 356 8.43 16.25 21.03
N MET A 357 8.85 15.00 21.27
CA MET A 357 8.01 13.95 21.86
C MET A 357 7.42 14.40 23.20
N MET A 358 8.21 15.06 24.05
CA MET A 358 7.73 15.54 25.35
C MET A 358 6.67 16.64 25.18
N GLN A 359 6.88 17.55 24.22
CA GLN A 359 5.90 18.60 23.90
C GLN A 359 4.62 18.02 23.31
N LEU A 360 4.73 17.01 22.44
CA LEU A 360 3.60 16.27 21.89
C LEU A 360 2.81 15.57 23.00
N ILE A 361 3.50 14.88 23.93
CA ILE A 361 2.85 14.24 25.08
C ILE A 361 2.11 15.30 25.90
N VAL A 362 2.76 16.40 26.28
CA VAL A 362 2.12 17.49 27.05
C VAL A 362 0.92 18.09 26.31
N ALA A 363 1.01 18.32 25.00
CA ALA A 363 -0.07 18.85 24.19
C ALA A 363 -1.26 17.86 24.10
N LEU A 364 -0.99 16.57 23.92
CA LEU A 364 -2.02 15.53 23.92
C LEU A 364 -2.69 15.41 25.30
N LEU A 365 -1.94 15.54 26.39
CA LEU A 365 -2.48 15.53 27.75
C LEU A 365 -3.40 16.73 28.02
N ARG A 366 -2.97 17.94 27.63
CA ARG A 366 -3.80 19.15 27.72
C ARG A 366 -5.11 19.03 26.93
N ARG A 367 -5.11 18.21 25.88
CA ARG A 367 -6.31 17.95 25.07
C ARG A 367 -7.18 16.80 25.58
N PHE A 368 -6.57 15.82 26.25
CA PHE A 368 -7.26 14.70 26.87
C PHE A 368 -8.05 15.12 28.10
N GLN A 369 -7.48 15.97 28.94
CA GLN A 369 -8.05 16.35 30.24
C GLN A 369 -9.48 16.94 30.14
N PRO A 370 -9.79 17.91 29.25
CA PRO A 370 -11.14 18.43 29.10
C PRO A 370 -12.15 17.41 28.56
N GLY A 371 -11.69 16.30 27.98
CA GLY A 371 -12.55 15.25 27.44
C GLY A 371 -13.09 14.28 28.49
N LEU A 372 -12.45 14.16 29.65
CA LEU A 372 -12.86 13.22 30.71
C LEU A 372 -14.23 13.53 31.34
N PRO A 373 -14.57 14.80 31.65
CA PRO A 373 -15.92 15.16 32.07
C PRO A 373 -16.99 14.83 31.01
N ARG A 374 -16.66 15.03 29.73
CA ARG A 374 -17.56 14.71 28.61
C ARG A 374 -17.77 13.21 28.46
N LEU A 375 -16.71 12.42 28.64
CA LEU A 375 -16.79 10.97 28.70
C LEU A 375 -17.67 10.49 29.86
N ALA A 376 -17.56 11.11 31.04
CA ALA A 376 -18.43 10.82 32.18
C ALA A 376 -19.92 11.10 31.85
N ALA A 377 -20.20 12.26 31.24
CA ALA A 377 -21.55 12.62 30.79
C ALA A 377 -22.09 11.65 29.72
N TYR A 378 -21.26 11.22 28.78
CA TYR A 378 -21.62 10.23 27.77
C TYR A 378 -21.98 8.87 28.37
N ILE A 379 -21.19 8.38 29.34
CA ILE A 379 -21.47 7.12 30.03
C ILE A 379 -22.78 7.22 30.80
N ARG A 380 -23.05 8.35 31.47
CA ARG A 380 -24.29 8.59 32.23
C ARG A 380 -25.53 8.58 31.34
N LYS A 381 -25.45 9.20 30.16
CA LYS A 381 -26.56 9.29 29.19
C LYS A 381 -26.75 8.02 28.36
N HIS A 382 -25.83 7.06 28.42
CA HIS A 382 -25.90 5.87 27.58
C HIS A 382 -27.04 4.94 28.03
N PRO A 383 -27.84 4.34 27.11
CA PRO A 383 -28.96 3.44 27.47
C PRO A 383 -28.60 2.23 28.33
N LYS A 384 -27.31 1.90 28.39
CA LYS A 384 -26.75 0.80 29.19
C LYS A 384 -25.90 1.28 30.37
N ALA A 385 -26.02 2.54 30.79
CA ALA A 385 -25.18 3.18 31.81
C ALA A 385 -24.96 2.29 33.04
N ALA A 386 -26.04 1.77 33.62
CA ALA A 386 -26.01 0.91 34.82
C ALA A 386 -25.23 -0.40 34.65
N ARG A 387 -24.98 -0.84 33.41
CA ARG A 387 -24.24 -2.09 33.10
C ARG A 387 -22.77 -1.85 32.78
N ILE A 388 -22.37 -0.60 32.53
CA ILE A 388 -20.99 -0.27 32.17
C ILE A 388 -20.16 -0.29 33.46
N LYS A 389 -19.28 -1.28 33.60
CA LYS A 389 -18.43 -1.42 34.79
C LYS A 389 -17.18 -0.55 34.75
N ALA A 390 -16.62 -0.34 33.56
CA ALA A 390 -15.36 0.37 33.42
C ALA A 390 -15.19 1.07 32.06
N VAL A 391 -14.37 2.11 32.07
CA VAL A 391 -13.70 2.67 30.89
C VAL A 391 -12.44 1.88 30.61
N TYR A 392 -12.18 1.57 29.34
CA TYR A 392 -11.08 0.72 28.91
C TYR A 392 -10.43 1.27 27.65
N GLY A 393 -9.09 1.31 27.58
CA GLY A 393 -8.37 1.68 26.37
C GLY A 393 -6.97 1.07 26.33
N VAL A 394 -6.37 0.99 25.14
CA VAL A 394 -4.97 0.58 24.97
C VAL A 394 -4.20 1.77 24.41
N SER A 395 -3.14 2.17 25.11
CA SER A 395 -2.36 3.36 24.73
C SER A 395 -0.86 3.18 24.96
N LEU A 396 -0.07 3.91 24.18
CA LEU A 396 1.36 4.10 24.41
C LEU A 396 1.64 5.20 25.43
N LEU A 397 0.70 6.13 25.60
CA LEU A 397 0.78 7.29 26.49
C LEU A 397 0.32 6.92 27.91
N HIS A 398 0.97 5.92 28.51
CA HIS A 398 0.50 5.34 29.78
C HIS A 398 1.11 6.02 31.01
N GLN A 399 2.31 6.60 30.92
CA GLN A 399 3.01 7.20 32.07
C GLN A 399 2.26 8.35 32.77
N PRO A 400 1.42 9.15 32.09
CA PRO A 400 0.61 10.17 32.77
C PRO A 400 -0.82 9.71 33.09
N ALA A 401 -1.24 8.49 32.70
CA ALA A 401 -2.64 8.06 32.80
C ALA A 401 -3.12 7.85 34.24
N GLU A 402 -2.22 7.41 35.12
CA GLU A 402 -2.48 7.23 36.56
C GLU A 402 -2.89 8.55 37.22
N ARG A 403 -2.34 9.68 36.77
CA ARG A 403 -2.68 11.03 37.27
C ARG A 403 -4.13 11.43 36.99
N PHE A 404 -4.77 10.78 36.03
CA PHE A 404 -6.18 10.97 35.72
C PHE A 404 -7.08 9.91 36.37
N GLY A 405 -6.51 9.02 37.20
CA GLY A 405 -7.23 7.98 37.94
C GLY A 405 -7.33 6.63 37.22
N PHE A 406 -6.64 6.43 36.10
CA PHE A 406 -6.61 5.14 35.40
C PHE A 406 -5.64 4.16 36.06
N THR A 407 -6.08 2.93 36.26
CA THR A 407 -5.21 1.78 36.53
C THR A 407 -4.49 1.37 35.25
N VAL A 408 -3.17 1.28 35.30
CA VAL A 408 -2.33 0.89 34.17
C VAL A 408 -1.95 -0.58 34.29
N LEU A 409 -2.47 -1.41 33.40
CA LEU A 409 -2.29 -2.86 33.41
C LEU A 409 -1.41 -3.31 32.23
N ALA A 410 -0.64 -4.38 32.44
CA ALA A 410 0.10 -5.01 31.35
C ALA A 410 -0.88 -5.60 30.32
N LEU A 411 -0.60 -5.40 29.03
CA LEU A 411 -1.33 -6.09 27.97
C LEU A 411 -0.87 -7.56 27.96
N PRO A 412 -1.76 -8.57 27.96
CA PRO A 412 -1.35 -9.97 27.98
C PRO A 412 -0.62 -10.38 26.68
N ASP A 413 0.40 -11.23 26.82
CA ASP A 413 1.18 -11.75 25.70
C ASP A 413 0.31 -12.55 24.72
N GLY A 414 0.48 -12.28 23.41
CA GLY A 414 -0.28 -12.96 22.36
C GLY A 414 -0.29 -12.23 21.01
N LEU A 415 -1.06 -12.76 20.06
CA LEU A 415 -1.18 -12.20 18.70
C LEU A 415 -1.67 -10.74 18.73
N PHE A 416 -2.63 -10.43 19.60
CA PHE A 416 -3.14 -9.06 19.76
C PHE A 416 -2.05 -8.10 20.21
N MET A 417 -1.24 -8.46 21.20
CA MET A 417 -0.11 -7.62 21.64
C MET A 417 0.92 -7.44 20.52
N ARG A 418 1.28 -8.49 19.79
CA ARG A 418 2.25 -8.40 18.67
C ARG A 418 1.76 -7.46 17.56
N MET A 419 0.50 -7.59 17.16
CA MET A 419 -0.13 -6.74 16.14
C MET A 419 -0.26 -5.29 16.61
N THR A 420 -0.75 -5.07 17.83
CA THR A 420 -0.90 -3.73 18.43
C THR A 420 0.45 -3.04 18.59
N ARG A 421 1.48 -3.76 19.03
CA ARG A 421 2.86 -3.26 19.12
C ARG A 421 3.43 -2.87 17.75
N TRP A 422 3.16 -3.66 16.72
CA TRP A 422 3.59 -3.35 15.36
C TRP A 422 2.88 -2.10 14.80
N TYR A 423 1.55 -2.03 14.92
CA TYR A 423 0.73 -0.89 14.49
C TYR A 423 1.16 0.40 15.19
N LEU A 424 1.31 0.36 16.51
CA LEU A 424 1.68 1.53 17.30
C LEU A 424 3.11 2.02 17.01
N ARG A 425 4.05 1.11 16.70
CA ARG A 425 5.39 1.48 16.20
C ARG A 425 5.34 2.14 14.83
N LEU A 426 4.43 1.70 13.94
CA LEU A 426 4.22 2.33 12.65
C LEU A 426 3.67 3.76 12.83
N VAL A 427 2.66 3.94 13.69
CA VAL A 427 2.09 5.26 14.02
C VAL A 427 3.16 6.18 14.61
N GLN A 428 4.01 5.72 15.53
CA GLN A 428 5.13 6.52 16.05
C GLN A 428 6.08 7.02 14.96
N ARG A 429 6.43 6.17 13.98
CA ARG A 429 7.28 6.56 12.85
C ARG A 429 6.62 7.62 11.95
N LEU A 430 5.30 7.61 11.87
CA LEU A 430 4.52 8.58 11.11
C LEU A 430 4.40 9.93 11.83
N LEU A 431 4.23 9.91 13.15
CA LEU A 431 4.13 11.11 13.98
C LEU A 431 5.48 11.84 14.14
N GLN A 432 6.63 11.15 13.97
CA GLN A 432 7.97 11.76 14.14
C GLN A 432 8.97 11.34 13.06
N PRO A 433 8.96 11.95 11.87
CA PRO A 433 9.90 11.63 10.81
C PRO A 433 11.23 12.38 11.00
N GLY A 434 12.29 11.68 11.41
CA GLY A 434 13.67 12.07 11.05
C GLY A 434 14.62 12.54 12.15
N ARG A 435 14.63 11.94 13.35
CA ARG A 435 15.76 12.13 14.29
C ARG A 435 16.33 10.80 14.80
N PRO A 436 17.66 10.74 15.06
CA PRO A 436 18.30 9.55 15.59
C PRO A 436 17.64 9.19 16.93
N ARG A 437 17.51 7.89 17.17
CA ARG A 437 17.07 7.33 18.45
C ARG A 437 17.65 8.15 19.60
N LEU A 438 16.79 8.79 20.40
CA LEU A 438 17.14 9.22 21.75
C LEU A 438 17.54 7.94 22.51
N ARG A 439 18.83 7.65 22.48
CA ARG A 439 19.46 6.44 23.02
C ARG A 439 19.62 6.52 24.55
N ARG A 440 18.83 7.37 25.24
CA ARG A 440 18.96 7.61 26.69
C ARG A 440 17.70 7.45 27.53
N SER A 441 16.53 7.19 26.95
CA SER A 441 15.34 6.83 27.75
C SER A 441 14.80 5.50 27.25
N ARG A 442 15.37 4.43 27.80
CA ARG A 442 14.94 3.04 27.60
C ARG A 442 13.63 2.72 28.36
N GLU A 443 12.82 3.74 28.64
CA GLU A 443 11.43 3.52 29.06
C GLU A 443 10.68 3.05 27.82
N ARG A 444 10.58 1.73 27.69
CA ARG A 444 9.93 1.10 26.56
C ARG A 444 8.49 1.61 26.53
N LEU A 445 8.14 2.35 25.47
CA LEU A 445 6.75 2.67 25.11
C LEU A 445 6.06 1.37 24.70
N GLU A 446 5.79 0.51 25.69
CA GLU A 446 5.02 -0.70 25.54
C GLU A 446 3.53 -0.33 25.63
N PRO A 447 2.69 -0.89 24.76
CA PRO A 447 1.26 -0.67 24.86
C PRO A 447 0.77 -1.24 26.18
N LYS A 448 0.12 -0.40 26.99
CA LYS A 448 -0.51 -0.81 28.24
C LYS A 448 -2.01 -0.64 28.14
N ILE A 449 -2.73 -1.47 28.88
CA ILE A 449 -4.15 -1.27 29.13
C ILE A 449 -4.27 -0.13 30.14
N MET A 450 -5.15 0.81 29.87
CA MET A 450 -5.56 1.84 30.82
C MET A 450 -7.04 1.60 31.09
N ALA A 451 -7.40 1.37 32.35
CA ALA A 451 -8.77 1.11 32.74
C ALA A 451 -9.14 1.91 34.00
N MET A 452 -10.38 2.35 34.09
CA MET A 452 -10.91 3.09 35.24
C MET A 452 -12.35 2.61 35.46
N SER A 453 -12.75 2.35 36.70
CA SER A 453 -14.14 1.95 36.95
C SER A 453 -15.08 3.10 36.59
N SER A 454 -16.29 2.75 36.16
CA SER A 454 -17.29 3.76 35.83
C SER A 454 -17.71 4.56 37.07
N ASN A 455 -17.76 3.93 38.24
CA ASN A 455 -18.05 4.61 39.51
C ASN A 455 -16.97 5.64 39.84
N LYS A 456 -15.70 5.27 39.74
CA LYS A 456 -14.57 6.17 39.99
C LYS A 456 -14.55 7.34 39.01
N LEU A 457 -14.82 7.09 37.72
CA LEU A 457 -14.91 8.16 36.73
C LEU A 457 -16.03 9.15 37.08
N LEU A 458 -17.23 8.66 37.38
CA LEU A 458 -18.39 9.50 37.70
C LEU A 458 -18.18 10.29 39.00
N HIS A 459 -17.45 9.73 39.96
CA HIS A 459 -17.07 10.39 41.21
C HIS A 459 -16.00 11.47 41.00
N LEU A 460 -14.97 11.21 40.18
CA LEU A 460 -13.91 12.18 39.88
C LEU A 460 -14.40 13.34 39.01
N TYR A 461 -15.43 13.12 38.19
CA TYR A 461 -15.98 14.09 37.26
C TYR A 461 -17.51 14.21 37.39
N PRO A 462 -18.01 14.80 38.50
CA PRO A 462 -19.44 15.06 38.71
C PRO A 462 -19.96 16.12 37.72
N ASP A 463 -21.28 16.22 37.57
CA ASP A 463 -21.91 17.23 36.69
C ASP A 463 -21.62 18.65 37.19
N LYS A 464 -20.58 19.27 36.63
CA LYS A 464 -20.29 20.70 36.75
C LYS A 464 -20.16 21.32 35.37
N LYS A 465 -20.53 22.60 35.25
CA LYS A 465 -20.42 23.37 34.00
C LYS A 465 -18.97 23.33 33.49
N PRO A 466 -18.72 23.15 32.19
CA PRO A 466 -17.36 23.10 31.63
C PRO A 466 -16.66 24.45 31.83
N GLY A 467 -15.81 24.54 32.87
CA GLY A 467 -15.07 25.76 33.25
C GLY A 467 -14.48 25.73 34.67
N GLU A 468 -15.01 24.91 35.58
CA GLU A 468 -14.65 24.94 37.01
C GLU A 468 -13.66 23.85 37.48
N PHE A 469 -12.97 23.16 36.57
CA PHE A 469 -12.07 22.05 36.98
C PHE A 469 -10.77 22.57 37.63
N ARG A 470 -10.76 22.67 38.97
CA ARG A 470 -9.52 22.72 39.77
C ARG A 470 -8.90 21.33 39.84
N GLN A 471 -7.57 21.26 39.71
CA GLN A 471 -6.82 20.01 39.84
C GLN A 471 -7.06 19.37 41.23
N PRO A 472 -7.21 18.04 41.33
CA PRO A 472 -7.19 17.39 42.64
C PRO A 472 -5.82 17.64 43.29
N GLN A 473 -5.82 18.26 44.46
CA GLN A 473 -4.61 18.48 45.26
C GLN A 473 -4.03 17.11 45.64
N THR A 474 -2.83 16.82 45.14
CA THR A 474 -2.02 15.70 45.60
C THR A 474 -1.63 15.94 47.05
N LYS A 475 -2.09 15.08 47.96
CA LYS A 475 -1.41 14.88 49.24
C LYS A 475 0.02 14.44 48.92
N GLN A 476 0.99 15.32 49.17
CA GLN A 476 2.38 14.92 49.32
C GLN A 476 2.42 13.94 50.50
N LYS A 477 2.80 12.69 50.23
CA LYS A 477 3.31 11.80 51.26
C LYS A 477 4.81 12.10 51.35
N GLU A 478 5.22 12.47 52.55
CA GLU A 478 6.61 12.61 53.02
C GLU A 478 7.42 11.33 52.77
#